data_AF-A0A0R3R359-F1
#
_entry.id   AF-A0A0R3R359-F1
#
_cell.length_a   1.000
_cell.length_b   1.000
_cell.length_c   1.000
_cell.angle_alpha   90.00
_cell.angle_beta   90.00
_cell.angle_gamma   90.00
#
_symmetry.space_group_name_H-M   'P 1'
#
loop_
_entity.id
_entity.type
_entity.pdbx_description
1 polymer ?
#
loop_
_entity_poly.entity_id
_entity_poly.type
_entity_poly.pdbx_seq_one_letter_code
_entity_poly.pdbx_strand_id
1 'polypeptide(L)'
;MEIGVDWKSLIRGALLPLTTDFFPDRRSINADYVIKSHQLPIHFDLVREWLEDRKCDDLEQLRNLIFDQLICQRLQRGFQIIVLDKKLIHEAISINEEHLKWMEDKKLVFRECFLSFNRICHHLLLGSEKITITEFSPRVEEPYETPEVAKRREYVYMLQIPDNLQYTLCSAKFQKYDLLNLDWYLLDAELQNRCVPRLFQDDMRCFASRFLLTPLCASITKAIITERNGGDKYMAVFDSSFSRRQEEGFSRKVAPCYCDIISRLMASISDVESRIYSVENVDDLLNGWRESYLSLYSQDPTSRFPSCMFLAVEFVAWLMANVSELTSRQAAVEFAENLVSDGKIRMLQPIEALEDDLGSSISTEGHWQEFHCGFFLCYFANKYVSDDKIEEKEPWSRVIQCEIDKKCSGLTSADCAYRLNSVEMKFYAQLQKTTDSGRHEYLPPNVPQFMEKGKIFYEKTFCATRSFEIGVRWFMANSQTVAETVRHWCSKAANLSFHMFPVPEDPFPHPLNPFAPPLQYPVIIPFKPDRIHPHYICQLITAIITAFGFIEMGCSVHQVPQYVHLTGGMFLMYDEVREAFIWSWNHMLSHRYRANL
;
A
#
# COMPACT_ATOMS: atom_id res chain seq x y z
N MET A 1 -8.76 54.27 -1.15
CA MET A 1 -8.35 52.90 -0.78
C MET A 1 -7.54 52.38 -1.95
N GLU A 2 -6.21 52.50 -1.88
CA GLU A 2 -5.35 51.96 -2.94
C GLU A 2 -5.24 50.45 -2.75
N ILE A 3 -5.68 49.70 -3.75
CA ILE A 3 -5.53 48.25 -3.79
C ILE A 3 -4.06 47.97 -4.16
N GLY A 4 -3.24 47.73 -3.14
CA GLY A 4 -1.86 47.28 -3.32
C GLY A 4 -1.77 45.77 -3.56
N VAL A 5 -0.58 45.28 -3.89
CA VAL A 5 -0.31 43.85 -4.01
C VAL A 5 -0.32 43.20 -2.62
N ASP A 6 -1.18 42.19 -2.42
CA ASP A 6 -1.18 41.36 -1.21
C ASP A 6 -0.07 40.31 -1.28
N TRP A 7 1.14 40.74 -0.93
CA TRP A 7 2.31 39.88 -0.87
C TRP A 7 2.12 38.67 0.05
N LYS A 8 1.30 38.77 1.11
CA LYS A 8 1.09 37.67 2.06
C LYS A 8 0.37 36.51 1.36
N SER A 9 -0.64 36.81 0.55
CA SER A 9 -1.39 35.81 -0.21
C SER A 9 -0.58 35.21 -1.36
N LEU A 10 0.38 35.95 -1.93
CA LEU A 10 1.26 35.43 -2.99
C LEU A 10 2.41 34.55 -2.47
N ILE A 11 2.96 34.84 -1.30
CA ILE A 11 4.12 34.10 -0.75
C ILE A 11 3.73 32.93 0.17
N ARG A 12 2.49 32.89 0.66
CA ARG A 12 1.97 31.83 1.53
C ARG A 12 0.65 31.31 0.96
N GLY A 13 0.70 30.13 0.35
CA GLY A 13 -0.52 29.42 -0.05
C GLY A 13 -1.43 29.20 1.16
N ALA A 14 -2.68 29.69 1.06
CA ALA A 14 -3.67 29.47 2.10
C ALA A 14 -4.23 28.04 2.01
N LEU A 15 -4.51 27.42 3.16
CA LEU A 15 -5.31 26.21 3.21
C LEU A 15 -6.78 26.55 2.96
N LEU A 16 -7.54 25.59 2.46
CA LEU A 16 -8.99 25.74 2.34
C LEU A 16 -9.60 25.96 3.75
N PRO A 17 -10.61 26.83 3.89
CA PRO A 17 -11.29 27.03 5.17
C PRO A 17 -11.86 25.70 5.68
N LEU A 18 -11.70 25.43 6.98
CA LEU A 18 -12.33 24.25 7.62
C LEU A 18 -13.79 24.48 7.96
N THR A 19 -14.26 25.73 7.88
CA THR A 19 -15.60 26.13 8.27
C THR A 19 -16.29 26.92 7.17
N THR A 20 -17.62 26.89 7.19
CA THR A 20 -18.48 27.69 6.34
C THR A 20 -19.74 28.12 7.10
N ASP A 21 -20.36 29.21 6.67
CA ASP A 21 -21.59 29.76 7.21
C ASP A 21 -22.80 29.50 6.30
N PHE A 22 -22.62 28.68 5.26
CA PHE A 22 -23.67 28.38 4.28
C PHE A 22 -24.40 27.06 4.58
N PHE A 23 -25.74 27.12 4.56
CA PHE A 23 -26.64 25.96 4.52
C PHE A 23 -27.86 26.32 3.64
N PRO A 24 -28.37 25.39 2.81
CA PRO A 24 -29.52 25.68 1.95
C PRO A 24 -30.78 26.00 2.76
N ASP A 25 -31.56 26.97 2.31
CA ASP A 25 -32.82 27.34 2.97
C ASP A 25 -33.92 26.30 2.70
N ARG A 26 -35.02 26.37 3.46
CA ARG A 26 -36.14 25.44 3.34
C ARG A 26 -36.68 25.32 1.91
N ARG A 27 -36.74 26.44 1.18
CA ARG A 27 -37.26 26.47 -0.19
C ARG A 27 -36.35 25.70 -1.13
N SER A 28 -35.05 25.95 -1.06
CA SER A 28 -34.03 25.27 -1.86
C SER A 28 -33.99 23.78 -1.55
N ILE A 29 -34.04 23.38 -0.27
CA ILE A 29 -34.07 21.96 0.13
C ILE A 29 -35.26 21.23 -0.51
N ASN A 30 -36.46 21.83 -0.47
CA ASN A 30 -37.66 21.20 -1.00
C ASN A 30 -37.66 21.13 -2.54
N ALA A 31 -37.20 22.18 -3.21
CA ALA A 31 -37.22 22.29 -4.67
C ALA A 31 -36.06 21.51 -5.31
N ASP A 32 -34.85 21.69 -4.81
CA ASP A 32 -33.62 21.41 -5.54
C ASP A 32 -32.80 20.25 -4.95
N TYR A 33 -33.22 19.66 -3.82
CA TYR A 33 -32.44 18.61 -3.15
C TYR A 33 -33.17 17.27 -3.06
N VAL A 34 -32.36 16.20 -3.03
CA VAL A 34 -32.74 14.84 -2.64
C VAL A 34 -32.14 14.58 -1.27
N ILE A 35 -32.97 14.09 -0.35
CA ILE A 35 -32.58 13.73 1.00
C ILE A 35 -32.48 12.21 1.11
N LYS A 36 -31.33 11.70 1.55
CA LYS A 36 -31.13 10.29 1.90
C LYS A 36 -30.69 10.20 3.35
N SER A 37 -31.06 9.14 4.04
CA SER A 37 -30.59 8.91 5.40
C SER A 37 -30.33 7.43 5.67
N HIS A 38 -29.23 7.17 6.38
CA HIS A 38 -28.91 5.86 6.91
C HIS A 38 -28.58 5.95 8.40
N GLN A 39 -28.76 4.82 9.08
CA GLN A 39 -28.43 4.67 10.49
C GLN A 39 -27.28 3.69 10.62
N LEU A 40 -26.25 4.11 11.34
CA LEU A 40 -25.07 3.33 11.64
C LEU A 40 -25.16 2.83 13.09
N PRO A 41 -25.42 1.54 13.34
CA PRO A 41 -25.34 0.98 14.69
C PRO A 41 -23.90 1.02 15.19
N ILE A 42 -23.71 1.31 16.48
CA ILE A 42 -22.40 1.38 17.11
C ILE A 42 -22.06 0.01 17.70
N HIS A 43 -21.09 -0.67 17.10
CA HIS A 43 -20.61 -1.96 17.59
C HIS A 43 -19.43 -1.76 18.55
N PHE A 44 -19.74 -1.54 19.83
CA PHE A 44 -18.73 -1.23 20.85
C PHE A 44 -17.58 -2.25 20.91
N ASP A 45 -17.84 -3.54 20.68
CA ASP A 45 -16.81 -4.58 20.66
C ASP A 45 -15.74 -4.31 19.59
N LEU A 46 -16.15 -3.89 18.38
CA LEU A 46 -15.24 -3.56 17.28
C LEU A 46 -14.46 -2.27 17.56
N VAL A 47 -15.12 -1.26 18.12
CA VAL A 47 -14.52 0.05 18.42
C VAL A 47 -13.50 -0.07 19.56
N ARG A 48 -13.73 -0.95 20.54
CA ARG A 48 -12.72 -1.26 21.56
C ARG A 48 -11.42 -1.78 20.95
N GLU A 49 -11.47 -2.43 19.79
CA GLU A 49 -10.27 -2.89 19.08
C GLU A 49 -9.49 -1.76 18.41
N TRP A 50 -10.08 -0.57 18.25
CA TRP A 50 -9.36 0.62 17.80
C TRP A 50 -8.41 1.13 18.88
N LEU A 51 -8.71 0.85 20.15
CA LEU A 51 -7.89 1.22 21.28
C LEU A 51 -6.85 0.13 21.58
N GLU A 52 -5.69 0.53 22.05
CA GLU A 52 -4.70 -0.42 22.59
C GLU A 52 -5.18 -1.02 23.92
N ASP A 53 -6.01 -0.28 24.67
CA ASP A 53 -6.65 -0.74 25.90
C ASP A 53 -8.02 -1.39 25.62
N ARG A 54 -8.01 -2.71 25.46
CA ARG A 54 -9.23 -3.52 25.24
C ARG A 54 -10.19 -3.52 26.43
N LYS A 55 -9.80 -3.00 27.60
CA LYS A 55 -10.63 -2.92 28.81
C LYS A 55 -11.35 -1.57 28.96
N CYS A 56 -11.30 -0.72 27.94
CA CYS A 56 -12.05 0.53 27.97
C CYS A 56 -13.57 0.25 28.01
N ASP A 57 -14.19 0.61 29.14
CA ASP A 57 -15.64 0.53 29.38
C ASP A 57 -16.34 1.89 29.24
N ASP A 58 -15.61 2.95 28.87
CA ASP A 58 -16.18 4.28 28.64
C ASP A 58 -16.94 4.32 27.30
N LEU A 59 -18.24 4.00 27.36
CA LEU A 59 -19.12 4.02 26.21
C LEU A 59 -19.26 5.42 25.59
N GLU A 60 -19.07 6.50 26.35
CA GLU A 60 -19.11 7.86 25.81
C GLU A 60 -17.86 8.14 24.97
N GLN A 61 -16.68 7.73 25.45
CA GLN A 61 -15.45 7.79 24.68
C GLN A 61 -15.58 7.00 23.36
N LEU A 62 -16.05 5.74 23.42
CA LEU A 62 -16.19 4.89 22.23
C LEU A 62 -17.17 5.48 21.19
N ARG A 63 -18.28 6.06 21.63
CA ARG A 63 -19.22 6.78 20.75
C ARG A 63 -18.56 7.96 20.04
N ASN A 64 -17.81 8.77 20.80
CA ASN A 64 -17.15 9.95 20.28
C ASN A 64 -16.05 9.58 19.27
N LEU A 65 -15.32 8.48 19.48
CA LEU A 65 -14.30 8.01 18.54
C LEU A 65 -14.85 7.78 17.13
N ILE A 66 -15.94 7.01 17.01
CA ILE A 66 -16.55 6.76 15.69
C ILE A 66 -17.08 8.07 15.12
N PHE A 67 -17.78 8.87 15.93
CA PHE A 67 -18.39 10.11 15.47
C PHE A 67 -17.36 11.10 14.93
N ASP A 68 -16.25 11.29 15.66
CA ASP A 68 -15.12 12.13 15.24
C ASP A 68 -14.46 11.55 13.99
N GLN A 69 -14.36 10.22 13.88
CA GLN A 69 -13.83 9.58 12.68
C GLN A 69 -14.70 9.83 11.44
N LEU A 70 -16.03 9.76 11.55
CA LEU A 70 -16.94 10.08 10.45
C LEU A 70 -16.81 11.53 9.98
N ILE A 71 -16.59 12.45 10.93
CA ILE A 71 -16.30 13.87 10.65
C ILE A 71 -14.96 14.00 9.94
N CYS A 72 -13.90 13.39 10.47
CA CYS A 72 -12.56 13.41 9.88
C CYS A 72 -12.55 12.89 8.44
N GLN A 73 -13.26 11.80 8.15
CA GLN A 73 -13.35 11.24 6.80
C GLN A 73 -14.03 12.17 5.79
N ARG A 74 -14.99 12.98 6.26
CA ARG A 74 -15.63 14.02 5.44
C ARG A 74 -14.71 15.22 5.25
N LEU A 75 -14.05 15.69 6.31
CA LEU A 75 -13.07 16.79 6.24
C LEU A 75 -11.89 16.46 5.30
N GLN A 76 -11.37 15.24 5.35
CA GLN A 76 -10.32 14.76 4.45
C GLN A 76 -10.73 14.78 2.98
N ARG A 77 -12.04 14.69 2.70
CA ARG A 77 -12.63 14.77 1.36
C ARG A 77 -13.04 16.19 0.97
N GLY A 78 -12.69 17.19 1.77
CA GLY A 78 -12.92 18.61 1.49
C GLY A 78 -14.20 19.21 2.08
N PHE A 79 -14.99 18.43 2.84
CA PHE A 79 -16.11 19.01 3.57
C PHE A 79 -15.62 20.05 4.58
N GLN A 80 -16.49 21.03 4.85
CA GLN A 80 -16.29 22.10 5.81
C GLN A 80 -17.37 22.00 6.88
N ILE A 81 -17.02 22.32 8.13
CA ILE A 81 -17.96 22.35 9.24
C ILE A 81 -18.84 23.59 9.09
N ILE A 82 -20.16 23.40 9.16
CA ILE A 82 -21.11 24.50 9.10
C ILE A 82 -21.25 25.11 10.49
N VAL A 83 -20.94 26.40 10.60
CA VAL A 83 -20.94 27.18 11.86
C VAL A 83 -22.15 28.13 11.93
N LEU A 84 -23.09 28.01 10.99
CA LEU A 84 -24.36 28.72 11.03
C LEU A 84 -25.15 28.37 12.30
N ASP A 85 -25.94 29.32 12.81
CA ASP A 85 -26.81 29.08 13.96
C ASP A 85 -27.71 27.87 13.71
N LYS A 86 -27.62 26.89 14.62
CA LYS A 86 -28.38 25.64 14.54
C LYS A 86 -29.86 25.88 14.41
N LYS A 87 -30.40 26.95 15.02
CA LYS A 87 -31.83 27.30 14.91
C LYS A 87 -32.25 27.53 13.46
N LEU A 88 -31.43 28.25 12.69
CA LEU A 88 -31.69 28.52 11.28
C LEU A 88 -31.63 27.23 10.44
N ILE A 89 -30.67 26.35 10.76
CA ILE A 89 -30.54 25.05 10.09
C ILE A 89 -31.75 24.18 10.39
N HIS A 90 -32.16 24.08 11.67
CA HIS A 90 -33.30 23.29 12.13
C HIS A 90 -34.62 23.76 11.53
N GLU A 91 -34.81 25.08 11.43
CA GLU A 91 -35.92 25.68 10.70
C GLU A 91 -35.90 25.30 9.22
N ALA A 92 -34.73 25.28 8.57
CA ALA A 92 -34.62 24.89 7.17
C ALA A 92 -35.04 23.43 6.93
N ILE A 93 -34.65 22.51 7.82
CA ILE A 93 -34.97 21.08 7.73
C ILE A 93 -36.32 20.69 8.38
N SER A 94 -37.10 21.67 8.84
CA SER A 94 -38.43 21.47 9.45
C SER A 94 -38.44 20.63 10.74
N ILE A 95 -37.37 20.70 11.55
CA ILE A 95 -37.37 20.15 12.90
C ILE A 95 -37.93 21.21 13.86
N ASN A 96 -39.01 20.88 14.58
CA ASN A 96 -39.62 21.78 15.56
C ASN A 96 -38.76 21.90 16.83
N GLU A 97 -38.67 23.10 17.43
CA GLU A 97 -37.92 23.34 18.69
C GLU A 97 -38.39 22.43 19.84
N GLU A 98 -39.69 22.09 19.91
CA GLU A 98 -40.23 21.18 20.93
C GLU A 98 -39.71 19.75 20.79
N HIS A 99 -39.46 19.29 19.55
CA HIS A 99 -38.93 17.96 19.27
C HIS A 99 -37.44 17.87 19.63
N LEU A 100 -36.67 18.92 19.33
CA LEU A 100 -35.27 19.06 19.73
C LEU A 100 -35.12 19.05 21.26
N LYS A 101 -35.91 19.88 21.94
CA LYS A 101 -35.89 19.98 23.40
C LYS A 101 -36.27 18.66 24.06
N TRP A 102 -37.27 17.95 23.51
CA TRP A 102 -37.62 16.60 23.95
C TRP A 102 -36.49 15.57 23.73
N MET A 103 -35.76 15.66 22.61
CA MET A 103 -34.62 14.78 22.33
C MET A 103 -33.43 15.06 23.27
N GLU A 104 -33.15 16.33 23.55
CA GLU A 104 -32.11 16.75 24.50
C GLU A 104 -32.47 16.36 25.94
N ASP A 105 -33.70 16.63 26.37
CA ASP A 105 -34.21 16.32 27.71
C ASP A 105 -34.18 14.80 27.99
N LYS A 106 -34.39 13.98 26.95
CA LYS A 106 -34.28 12.51 27.04
C LYS A 106 -32.86 11.97 26.82
N LYS A 107 -31.86 12.83 26.58
CA LYS A 107 -30.49 12.44 26.18
C LYS A 107 -30.48 11.47 24.98
N LEU A 108 -31.40 11.66 24.05
CA LEU A 108 -31.47 10.87 22.81
C LEU A 108 -30.42 11.32 21.79
N VAL A 109 -29.94 12.55 21.92
CA VAL A 109 -28.88 13.14 21.09
C VAL A 109 -27.76 13.63 21.98
N PHE A 110 -26.55 13.14 21.73
CA PHE A 110 -25.34 13.49 22.47
C PHE A 110 -24.52 14.56 21.74
N ARG A 111 -24.39 14.43 20.41
CA ARG A 111 -23.66 15.36 19.54
C ARG A 111 -24.33 15.47 18.18
N GLU A 112 -24.16 16.61 17.54
CA GLU A 112 -24.71 16.92 16.23
C GLU A 112 -23.69 17.76 15.46
N CYS A 113 -23.45 17.41 14.20
CA CYS A 113 -22.53 18.13 13.32
C CYS A 113 -23.12 18.25 11.92
N PHE A 114 -23.04 19.47 11.36
CA PHE A 114 -23.38 19.74 9.97
C PHE A 114 -22.09 20.01 9.19
N LEU A 115 -21.95 19.37 8.04
CA LEU A 115 -20.83 19.56 7.14
C LEU A 115 -21.34 19.87 5.73
N SER A 116 -20.59 20.62 4.94
CA SER A 116 -20.89 20.81 3.53
C SER A 116 -19.66 20.75 2.65
N PHE A 117 -19.84 20.21 1.45
CA PHE A 117 -18.91 20.30 0.35
C PHE A 117 -19.65 20.86 -0.86
N ASN A 118 -19.34 22.10 -1.24
CA ASN A 118 -20.05 22.81 -2.30
C ASN A 118 -21.56 22.89 -2.01
N ARG A 119 -22.41 22.22 -2.80
CA ARG A 119 -23.87 22.16 -2.60
C ARG A 119 -24.32 20.91 -1.85
N ILE A 120 -23.43 20.00 -1.48
CA ILE A 120 -23.79 18.78 -0.76
C ILE A 120 -23.65 19.07 0.73
N CYS A 121 -24.66 18.74 1.54
CA CYS A 121 -24.59 18.90 2.99
C CYS A 121 -24.84 17.56 3.69
N HIS A 122 -24.04 17.24 4.70
CA HIS A 122 -24.18 16.05 5.54
C HIS A 122 -24.53 16.49 6.97
N HIS A 123 -25.55 15.88 7.54
CA HIS A 123 -25.96 16.07 8.92
C HIS A 123 -25.73 14.77 9.69
N LEU A 124 -24.87 14.80 10.70
CA LEU A 124 -24.51 13.68 11.55
C LEU A 124 -25.08 13.89 12.95
N LEU A 125 -25.85 12.93 13.41
CA LEU A 125 -26.52 12.95 14.72
C LEU A 125 -26.11 11.73 15.54
N LEU A 126 -25.38 11.95 16.65
CA LEU A 126 -24.96 10.91 17.57
C LEU A 126 -26.05 10.62 18.61
N GLY A 127 -26.64 9.42 18.54
CA GLY A 127 -27.55 8.90 19.55
C GLY A 127 -26.89 7.96 20.55
N SER A 128 -27.69 7.24 21.34
CA SER A 128 -27.21 6.34 22.40
C SER A 128 -26.51 5.08 21.88
N GLU A 129 -26.98 4.52 20.77
CA GLU A 129 -26.46 3.25 20.21
C GLU A 129 -26.26 3.31 18.70
N LYS A 130 -26.58 4.44 18.07
CA LYS A 130 -26.49 4.62 16.63
C LYS A 130 -26.20 6.06 16.25
N ILE A 131 -25.53 6.23 15.12
CA ILE A 131 -25.33 7.53 14.46
C ILE A 131 -26.30 7.60 13.29
N THR A 132 -27.07 8.68 13.18
CA THR A 132 -27.93 8.93 12.02
C THR A 132 -27.24 9.91 11.11
N ILE A 133 -27.07 9.54 9.84
CA ILE A 133 -26.49 10.40 8.81
C ILE A 133 -27.61 10.79 7.87
N THR A 134 -27.72 12.08 7.56
CA THR A 134 -28.66 12.62 6.56
C THR A 134 -27.88 13.39 5.50
N GLU A 135 -28.02 12.98 4.26
CA GLU A 135 -27.36 13.57 3.10
C GLU A 135 -28.35 14.43 2.33
N PHE A 136 -27.99 15.69 2.13
CA PHE A 136 -28.68 16.65 1.27
C PHE A 136 -27.85 16.80 0.00
N SER A 137 -28.29 16.17 -1.08
CA SER A 137 -27.62 16.23 -2.38
C SER A 137 -28.46 16.98 -3.40
N PRO A 138 -27.88 17.86 -4.23
CA PRO A 138 -28.64 18.56 -5.24
C PRO A 138 -29.23 17.57 -6.26
N ARG A 139 -30.47 17.80 -6.70
CA ARG A 139 -31.10 17.11 -7.82
C ARG A 139 -30.24 17.37 -9.05
N VAL A 140 -29.75 16.31 -9.66
CA VAL A 140 -28.97 16.41 -10.89
C VAL A 140 -29.96 16.62 -12.03
N GLU A 141 -29.95 17.80 -12.66
CA GLU A 141 -30.83 18.12 -13.80
C GLU A 141 -30.49 17.28 -15.04
N GLU A 142 -29.22 16.88 -15.21
CA GLU A 142 -28.73 16.03 -16.31
C GLU A 142 -27.88 14.85 -15.79
N PRO A 143 -28.41 13.61 -15.77
CA PRO A 143 -27.68 12.44 -15.25
C PRO A 143 -26.49 12.02 -16.12
N TYR A 144 -26.40 12.53 -17.36
CA TYR A 144 -25.33 12.21 -18.31
C TYR A 144 -24.63 13.48 -18.76
N GLU A 145 -23.29 13.42 -18.84
CA GLU A 145 -22.51 14.51 -19.41
C GLU A 145 -22.80 14.61 -20.91
N THR A 146 -23.45 15.71 -21.32
CA THR A 146 -23.68 15.99 -22.74
C THR A 146 -22.35 16.26 -23.46
N PRO A 147 -22.21 15.93 -24.76
CA PRO A 147 -21.00 16.22 -25.54
C PRO A 147 -20.58 17.69 -25.47
N GLU A 148 -21.54 18.61 -25.38
CA GLU A 148 -21.30 20.05 -25.26
C GLU A 148 -20.68 20.41 -23.90
N VAL A 149 -21.15 19.81 -22.81
CA VAL A 149 -20.58 20.00 -21.46
C VAL A 149 -19.19 19.39 -21.37
N ALA A 150 -18.99 18.18 -21.93
CA ALA A 150 -17.69 17.55 -22.00
C ALA A 150 -16.68 18.43 -22.75
N LYS A 151 -17.07 19.03 -23.87
CA LYS A 151 -16.23 19.95 -24.66
C LYS A 151 -15.91 21.24 -23.91
N ARG A 152 -16.83 21.79 -23.11
CA ARG A 152 -16.57 22.98 -22.27
C ARG A 152 -15.54 22.71 -21.16
N ARG A 153 -15.37 21.46 -20.76
CA ARG A 153 -14.42 21.02 -19.74
C ARG A 153 -13.08 20.59 -20.33
N GLU A 154 -12.98 20.51 -21.65
CA GLU A 154 -11.73 20.22 -22.33
C GLU A 154 -10.92 21.51 -22.50
N TYR A 155 -9.69 21.49 -22.03
CA TYR A 155 -8.72 22.55 -22.20
C TYR A 155 -7.59 22.07 -23.08
N VAL A 156 -7.39 22.76 -24.21
CA VAL A 156 -6.36 22.44 -25.20
C VAL A 156 -5.21 23.43 -25.04
N TYR A 157 -3.99 22.92 -24.99
CA TYR A 157 -2.77 23.72 -24.81
C TYR A 157 -1.62 23.15 -25.61
N MET A 158 -0.60 23.97 -25.82
CA MET A 158 0.64 23.60 -26.49
C MET A 158 1.72 23.41 -25.43
N LEU A 159 2.26 22.19 -25.31
CA LEU A 159 3.31 21.85 -24.35
C LEU A 159 4.64 21.65 -25.07
N GLN A 160 5.68 22.35 -24.61
CA GLN A 160 7.05 22.10 -25.04
C GLN A 160 7.81 21.38 -23.93
N ILE A 161 8.32 20.18 -24.23
CA ILE A 161 9.18 19.42 -23.32
C ILE A 161 10.64 19.90 -23.47
N PRO A 162 11.48 19.84 -22.41
CA PRO A 162 12.84 20.41 -22.41
C PRO A 162 13.73 19.97 -23.58
N ASP A 163 13.54 18.75 -24.08
CA ASP A 163 14.36 18.13 -25.13
C ASP A 163 13.70 18.14 -26.53
N ASN A 164 12.53 18.80 -26.68
CA ASN A 164 11.86 18.96 -27.97
C ASN A 164 11.75 20.44 -28.33
N LEU A 165 12.23 20.79 -29.52
CA LEU A 165 12.16 22.16 -30.04
C LEU A 165 10.74 22.52 -30.52
N GLN A 166 9.86 21.54 -30.69
CA GLN A 166 8.49 21.73 -31.14
C GLN A 166 7.51 21.66 -29.96
N TYR A 167 6.44 22.45 -30.07
CA TYR A 167 5.30 22.34 -29.18
C TYR A 167 4.40 21.19 -29.62
N THR A 168 3.99 20.37 -28.67
CA THR A 168 3.00 19.30 -28.88
C THR A 168 1.62 19.79 -28.46
N LEU A 169 0.61 19.51 -29.28
CA LEU A 169 -0.79 19.74 -28.94
C LEU A 169 -1.24 18.71 -27.89
N CYS A 170 -1.70 19.20 -26.75
CA CYS A 170 -2.24 18.38 -25.67
C CYS A 170 -3.65 18.86 -25.29
N SER A 171 -4.46 17.98 -24.74
CA SER A 171 -5.72 18.35 -24.11
C SER A 171 -5.82 17.76 -22.71
N ALA A 172 -6.58 18.43 -21.84
CA ALA A 172 -6.86 17.98 -20.49
C ALA A 172 -8.33 18.22 -20.20
N LYS A 173 -9.00 17.22 -19.62
CA LYS A 173 -10.40 17.35 -19.25
C LYS A 173 -10.50 17.69 -17.77
N PHE A 174 -11.05 18.86 -17.44
CA PHE A 174 -11.35 19.22 -16.07
C PHE A 174 -12.48 18.35 -15.54
N GLN A 175 -12.12 17.43 -14.64
CA GLN A 175 -13.09 16.55 -14.02
C GLN A 175 -13.68 17.19 -12.77
N LYS A 176 -14.99 17.01 -12.57
CA LYS A 176 -15.62 17.38 -11.30
C LYS A 176 -15.06 16.42 -10.24
N TYR A 177 -14.70 16.93 -9.07
CA TYR A 177 -14.33 16.10 -7.94
C TYR A 177 -15.55 15.24 -7.55
N ASP A 178 -15.55 13.98 -7.96
CA ASP A 178 -16.75 13.15 -8.00
C ASP A 178 -16.99 12.42 -6.68
N LEU A 179 -17.30 13.17 -5.63
CA LEU A 179 -17.75 12.60 -4.35
C LEU A 179 -19.18 12.05 -4.40
N LEU A 180 -19.93 12.32 -5.48
CA LEU A 180 -21.32 11.89 -5.62
C LEU A 180 -21.45 10.38 -5.84
N ASN A 181 -20.42 9.76 -6.40
CA ASN A 181 -20.39 8.33 -6.66
C ASN A 181 -19.80 7.48 -5.51
N LEU A 182 -19.37 8.12 -4.40
CA LEU A 182 -18.91 7.40 -3.22
C LEU A 182 -20.12 6.87 -2.43
N ASP A 183 -20.12 5.57 -2.12
CA ASP A 183 -21.12 4.98 -1.23
C ASP A 183 -20.78 5.31 0.23
N TRP A 184 -21.35 6.41 0.74
CA TRP A 184 -21.15 6.88 2.11
C TRP A 184 -21.69 5.90 3.16
N TYR A 185 -22.77 5.18 2.86
CA TYR A 185 -23.31 4.17 3.75
C TYR A 185 -22.30 3.05 3.95
N LEU A 186 -21.76 2.52 2.85
CA LEU A 186 -20.73 1.50 2.89
C LEU A 186 -19.47 2.01 3.60
N LEU A 187 -18.98 3.21 3.28
CA LEU A 187 -17.81 3.77 3.93
C LEU A 187 -18.01 3.90 5.45
N ASP A 188 -19.12 4.48 5.88
CA ASP A 188 -19.42 4.67 7.30
C ASP A 188 -19.58 3.33 8.03
N ALA A 189 -20.15 2.31 7.38
CA ALA A 189 -20.28 0.95 7.91
C ALA A 189 -18.93 0.27 8.09
N GLU A 190 -18.09 0.30 7.05
CA GLU A 190 -16.82 -0.42 7.04
C GLU A 190 -15.74 0.22 7.91
N LEU A 191 -15.85 1.53 8.22
CA LEU A 191 -14.90 2.19 9.12
C LEU A 191 -14.85 1.53 10.51
N GLN A 192 -15.98 1.00 11.02
CA GLN A 192 -16.06 0.30 12.31
C GLN A 192 -15.27 -1.01 12.34
N ASN A 193 -15.15 -1.68 11.20
CA ASN A 193 -14.56 -3.00 11.07
C ASN A 193 -13.03 -2.90 10.93
N ARG A 194 -12.33 -3.82 11.59
CA ARG A 194 -10.86 -3.89 11.55
C ARG A 194 -10.32 -4.52 10.26
N CYS A 195 -11.06 -5.48 9.71
CA CYS A 195 -10.62 -6.35 8.62
C CYS A 195 -11.58 -6.26 7.43
N VAL A 196 -11.56 -5.14 6.70
CA VAL A 196 -12.41 -4.96 5.51
C VAL A 196 -11.53 -4.89 4.27
N PRO A 197 -11.51 -5.95 3.46
CA PRO A 197 -10.85 -5.92 2.16
C PRO A 197 -11.34 -4.72 1.31
N ARG A 198 -12.67 -4.59 1.20
CA ARG A 198 -13.36 -3.60 0.38
C ARG A 198 -13.01 -2.14 0.67
N LEU A 199 -12.66 -1.79 1.92
CA LEU A 199 -12.35 -0.42 2.29
C LEU A 199 -11.16 0.14 1.46
N PHE A 200 -10.20 -0.71 1.12
CA PHE A 200 -8.99 -0.30 0.38
C PHE A 200 -9.10 -0.46 -1.13
N GLN A 201 -10.30 -0.65 -1.68
CA GLN A 201 -10.55 -0.64 -3.12
C GLN A 201 -10.47 0.79 -3.70
N ASP A 202 -10.28 0.88 -5.02
CA ASP A 202 -10.05 2.16 -5.70
C ASP A 202 -11.29 3.10 -5.66
N ASP A 203 -12.49 2.52 -5.58
CA ASP A 203 -13.77 3.24 -5.50
C ASP A 203 -13.95 3.99 -4.16
N MET A 204 -13.37 3.49 -3.07
CA MET A 204 -13.44 4.10 -1.74
C MET A 204 -12.50 5.32 -1.56
N ARG A 205 -11.60 5.54 -2.53
CA ARG A 205 -10.65 6.66 -2.58
C ARG A 205 -9.83 6.82 -1.30
N CYS A 206 -9.18 5.75 -0.89
CA CYS A 206 -8.21 5.78 0.19
C CYS A 206 -6.97 6.60 -0.18
N PHE A 207 -6.19 7.04 0.81
CA PHE A 207 -4.83 7.49 0.51
C PHE A 207 -4.01 6.29 0.08
N ALA A 208 -3.23 6.46 -0.99
CA ALA A 208 -2.37 5.42 -1.53
C ALA A 208 -0.98 5.99 -1.85
N SER A 209 0.04 5.17 -1.73
CA SER A 209 1.39 5.48 -2.20
C SER A 209 2.05 4.20 -2.70
N ARG A 210 2.67 4.28 -3.87
CA ARG A 210 3.40 3.17 -4.50
C ARG A 210 4.90 3.40 -4.39
N PHE A 211 5.64 2.34 -4.09
CA PHE A 211 7.09 2.35 -3.95
C PHE A 211 7.69 1.20 -4.74
N LEU A 212 8.89 1.43 -5.29
CA LEU A 212 9.72 0.37 -5.85
C LEU A 212 10.98 0.22 -5.00
N LEU A 213 11.44 -1.03 -4.90
CA LEU A 213 12.70 -1.42 -4.32
C LEU A 213 13.62 -1.90 -5.43
N THR A 214 14.78 -1.27 -5.57
CA THR A 214 15.81 -1.62 -6.56
C THR A 214 17.15 -1.90 -5.86
N PRO A 215 18.13 -2.50 -6.54
CA PRO A 215 19.48 -2.60 -6.02
C PRO A 215 20.11 -1.21 -5.83
N LEU A 216 20.83 -1.03 -4.71
CA LEU A 216 21.52 0.22 -4.41
C LEU A 216 22.69 0.45 -5.39
N CYS A 217 22.70 1.62 -6.06
CA CYS A 217 23.69 1.98 -7.08
C CYS A 217 24.43 3.30 -6.80
N ALA A 218 24.43 3.77 -5.55
CA ALA A 218 24.98 5.06 -5.14
C ALA A 218 26.47 5.23 -5.48
N SER A 219 27.28 4.21 -5.18
CA SER A 219 28.73 4.23 -5.46
C SER A 219 29.04 4.37 -6.96
N ILE A 220 28.29 3.66 -7.80
CA ILE A 220 28.46 3.70 -9.26
C ILE A 220 27.97 5.04 -9.81
N THR A 221 26.80 5.50 -9.36
CA THR A 221 26.25 6.80 -9.78
C THR A 221 27.20 7.93 -9.44
N LYS A 222 27.77 7.92 -8.23
CA LYS A 222 28.78 8.90 -7.81
C LYS A 222 30.02 8.84 -8.71
N ALA A 223 30.55 7.65 -8.99
CA ALA A 223 31.71 7.49 -9.88
C ALA A 223 31.44 8.00 -11.30
N ILE A 224 30.26 7.71 -11.87
CA ILE A 224 29.83 8.23 -13.18
C ILE A 224 29.85 9.77 -13.19
N ILE A 225 29.27 10.40 -12.17
CA ILE A 225 29.20 11.87 -12.07
C ILE A 225 30.59 12.49 -11.89
N THR A 226 31.41 11.95 -10.98
CA THR A 226 32.72 12.54 -10.65
C THR A 226 33.75 12.31 -11.75
N GLU A 227 33.77 11.12 -12.35
CA GLU A 227 34.76 10.72 -13.36
C GLU A 227 34.29 11.00 -14.79
N ARG A 228 33.03 11.45 -14.97
CA ARG A 228 32.38 11.62 -16.28
C ARG A 228 32.41 10.35 -17.13
N ASN A 229 32.24 9.19 -16.49
CA ASN A 229 32.14 7.90 -17.17
C ASN A 229 30.81 7.75 -17.91
N GLY A 230 30.74 6.78 -18.82
CA GLY A 230 29.49 6.39 -19.48
C GLY A 230 28.52 5.64 -18.54
N GLY A 231 27.25 5.55 -18.96
CA GLY A 231 26.21 4.83 -18.22
C GLY A 231 26.42 3.32 -18.16
N ASP A 232 27.22 2.75 -19.06
CA ASP A 232 27.59 1.33 -19.13
C ASP A 232 28.18 0.78 -17.81
N LYS A 233 28.70 1.66 -16.94
CA LYS A 233 29.20 1.31 -15.62
C LYS A 233 28.14 0.72 -14.69
N TYR A 234 26.85 0.93 -14.93
CA TYR A 234 25.79 0.28 -14.16
C TYR A 234 25.80 -1.25 -14.27
N MET A 235 26.39 -1.82 -15.32
CA MET A 235 26.59 -3.27 -15.45
C MET A 235 27.43 -3.87 -14.32
N ALA A 236 28.29 -3.07 -13.67
CA ALA A 236 29.13 -3.53 -12.57
C ALA A 236 28.31 -3.97 -11.33
N VAL A 237 27.03 -3.58 -11.24
CA VAL A 237 26.12 -4.07 -10.18
C VAL A 237 25.92 -5.58 -10.29
N PHE A 238 25.82 -6.11 -11.51
CA PHE A 238 25.41 -7.48 -11.80
C PHE A 238 26.59 -8.45 -11.88
N ASP A 239 27.39 -8.53 -10.80
CA ASP A 239 28.45 -9.53 -10.68
C ASP A 239 27.91 -10.95 -10.44
N SER A 240 28.76 -11.98 -10.51
CA SER A 240 28.35 -13.39 -10.35
C SER A 240 27.75 -13.74 -8.98
N SER A 241 27.97 -12.92 -7.97
CA SER A 241 27.45 -13.11 -6.61
C SER A 241 26.24 -12.21 -6.31
N PHE A 242 25.85 -11.34 -7.26
CA PHE A 242 24.82 -10.33 -7.08
C PHE A 242 23.49 -10.92 -6.63
N SER A 243 22.94 -11.89 -7.37
CA SER A 243 21.62 -12.47 -7.05
C SER A 243 21.58 -13.06 -5.65
N ARG A 244 22.62 -13.84 -5.28
CA ARG A 244 22.74 -14.43 -3.94
C ARG A 244 22.75 -13.35 -2.85
N ARG A 245 23.53 -12.27 -3.01
CA ARG A 245 23.58 -11.18 -2.03
C ARG A 245 22.24 -10.46 -1.89
N GLN A 246 21.53 -10.24 -3.00
CA GLN A 246 20.22 -9.60 -3.01
C GLN A 246 19.14 -10.50 -2.37
N GLU A 247 19.07 -11.77 -2.73
CA GLU A 247 18.16 -12.75 -2.10
C GLU A 247 18.41 -12.84 -0.58
N GLU A 248 19.66 -13.00 -0.15
CA GLU A 248 20.00 -13.05 1.27
C GLU A 248 19.64 -11.74 2.00
N GLY A 249 19.89 -10.58 1.37
CA GLY A 249 19.54 -9.27 1.91
C GLY A 249 18.02 -9.10 2.08
N PHE A 250 17.25 -9.52 1.07
CA PHE A 250 15.80 -9.45 1.06
C PHE A 250 15.20 -10.34 2.15
N SER A 251 15.59 -11.61 2.19
CA SER A 251 15.05 -12.61 3.12
C SER A 251 15.45 -12.38 4.57
N ARG A 252 16.72 -12.04 4.85
CA ARG A 252 17.21 -11.95 6.25
C ARG A 252 16.81 -10.66 6.95
N LYS A 253 16.55 -9.57 6.22
CA LYS A 253 16.52 -8.24 6.84
C LYS A 253 15.52 -7.24 6.22
N VAL A 254 15.09 -7.38 4.97
CA VAL A 254 14.10 -6.45 4.36
C VAL A 254 12.67 -6.88 4.68
N ALA A 255 12.29 -8.11 4.33
CA ALA A 255 10.92 -8.61 4.50
C ALA A 255 10.41 -8.58 5.96
N PRO A 256 11.21 -8.95 7.00
CA PRO A 256 10.77 -8.85 8.40
C PRO A 256 10.46 -7.41 8.86
N CYS A 257 11.07 -6.40 8.24
CA CYS A 257 10.91 -5.01 8.65
C CYS A 257 9.54 -4.41 8.33
N TYR A 258 8.76 -5.10 7.50
CA TYR A 258 7.40 -4.74 7.13
C TYR A 258 6.34 -5.52 7.93
N CYS A 259 6.74 -6.44 8.81
CA CYS A 259 5.82 -7.42 9.41
C CYS A 259 5.82 -7.44 10.95
N ASP A 260 6.50 -6.52 11.64
CA ASP A 260 6.69 -6.53 13.10
C ASP A 260 7.26 -7.86 13.68
N ILE A 261 7.81 -8.72 12.82
CA ILE A 261 8.45 -9.98 13.20
C ILE A 261 9.94 -9.70 13.38
N ILE A 262 10.46 -9.94 14.60
CA ILE A 262 11.90 -9.89 14.82
C ILE A 262 12.48 -11.25 14.44
N SER A 263 13.35 -11.25 13.43
CA SER A 263 14.46 -12.20 13.37
C SER A 263 15.54 -11.72 14.33
N ARG A 264 15.82 -12.42 15.43
CA ARG A 264 17.10 -12.21 16.12
C ARG A 264 18.19 -12.61 15.12
N LEU A 265 19.17 -11.74 14.94
CA LEU A 265 20.32 -12.01 14.05
C LEU A 265 20.84 -13.43 14.32
N MET A 266 20.87 -14.26 13.28
CA MET A 266 21.77 -15.40 13.28
C MET A 266 23.20 -14.88 13.47
N ALA A 267 23.89 -15.41 14.47
CA ALA A 267 25.33 -15.57 14.38
C ALA A 267 25.62 -16.36 13.09
N SER A 268 26.69 -15.99 12.40
CA SER A 268 27.18 -16.69 11.21
C SER A 268 27.00 -18.21 11.32
N ILE A 269 26.45 -18.84 10.28
CA ILE A 269 26.31 -20.31 10.13
C ILE A 269 27.67 -21.04 10.26
N SER A 270 28.77 -20.31 10.42
CA SER A 270 30.12 -20.85 10.70
C SER A 270 30.30 -21.52 12.07
N ASP A 271 29.39 -21.35 13.03
CA ASP A 271 29.60 -21.80 14.42
C ASP A 271 28.83 -23.08 14.82
N VAL A 272 28.09 -23.71 13.90
CA VAL A 272 27.43 -24.99 14.16
C VAL A 272 28.38 -26.13 13.78
N GLU A 273 28.67 -27.04 14.72
CA GLU A 273 29.44 -28.27 14.44
C GLU A 273 28.86 -28.99 13.21
N SER A 274 29.70 -29.27 12.22
CA SER A 274 29.33 -29.89 10.94
C SER A 274 28.89 -31.35 11.14
N ARG A 275 27.67 -31.56 11.63
CA ARG A 275 26.99 -32.85 11.57
C ARG A 275 26.31 -32.97 10.22
N ILE A 276 26.65 -34.02 9.48
CA ILE A 276 26.01 -34.36 8.22
C ILE A 276 24.81 -35.25 8.55
N TYR A 277 23.62 -34.80 8.18
CA TYR A 277 22.36 -35.54 8.34
C TYR A 277 22.03 -36.30 7.06
N SER A 278 21.20 -37.33 7.19
CA SER A 278 20.68 -38.12 6.06
C SER A 278 19.17 -37.99 5.95
N VAL A 279 18.67 -38.07 4.71
CA VAL A 279 17.25 -38.05 4.38
C VAL A 279 16.48 -39.24 5.00
N GLU A 280 17.18 -40.35 5.29
CA GLU A 280 16.58 -41.56 5.88
C GLU A 280 16.12 -41.36 7.34
N ASN A 281 16.75 -40.44 8.08
CA ASN A 281 16.44 -40.17 9.49
C ASN A 281 15.87 -38.76 9.67
N VAL A 282 14.63 -38.59 9.22
CA VAL A 282 13.90 -37.31 9.24
C VAL A 282 13.81 -36.70 10.64
N ASP A 283 13.60 -37.51 11.68
CA ASP A 283 13.42 -36.97 13.04
C ASP A 283 14.72 -36.40 13.63
N ASP A 284 15.87 -37.04 13.39
CA ASP A 284 17.18 -36.52 13.79
C ASP A 284 17.54 -35.24 13.03
N LEU A 285 17.26 -35.21 11.72
CA LEU A 285 17.44 -34.03 10.88
C LEU A 285 16.61 -32.84 11.38
N LEU A 286 15.32 -33.05 11.66
CA LEU A 286 14.43 -31.99 12.16
C LEU A 286 14.83 -31.51 13.56
N ASN A 287 15.35 -32.39 14.41
CA ASN A 287 15.92 -31.99 15.70
C ASN A 287 17.20 -31.17 15.51
N GLY A 288 18.07 -31.56 14.58
CA GLY A 288 19.25 -30.77 14.18
C GLY A 288 18.87 -29.37 13.70
N TRP A 289 17.82 -29.25 12.89
CA TRP A 289 17.30 -27.95 12.49
C TRP A 289 16.84 -27.15 13.71
N ARG A 290 16.00 -27.74 14.60
CA ARG A 290 15.50 -27.08 15.84
C ARG A 290 16.59 -26.52 16.74
N GLU A 291 17.75 -27.17 16.80
CA GLU A 291 18.89 -26.68 17.58
C GLU A 291 19.66 -25.57 16.86
N SER A 292 19.61 -25.52 15.53
CA SER A 292 20.39 -24.60 14.71
C SER A 292 19.69 -23.27 14.38
N TYR A 293 18.36 -23.23 14.26
CA TYR A 293 17.65 -22.02 13.86
C TYR A 293 17.18 -21.17 15.04
N LEU A 294 17.13 -19.86 14.83
CA LEU A 294 16.53 -18.93 15.77
C LEU A 294 15.04 -18.78 15.49
N SER A 295 14.22 -19.19 16.45
CA SER A 295 12.76 -19.05 16.33
C SER A 295 12.35 -17.60 16.14
N LEU A 296 11.43 -17.39 15.20
CA LEU A 296 10.81 -16.10 14.93
C LEU A 296 9.63 -15.87 15.86
N TYR A 297 9.50 -14.64 16.36
CA TYR A 297 8.40 -14.22 17.23
C TYR A 297 7.86 -12.85 16.80
N SER A 298 6.56 -12.66 17.01
CA SER A 298 5.91 -11.35 16.84
C SER A 298 6.27 -10.40 17.98
N GLN A 299 6.57 -9.14 17.66
CA GLN A 299 6.62 -8.06 18.68
C GLN A 299 5.23 -7.62 19.12
N ASP A 300 4.24 -7.78 18.24
CA ASP A 300 2.89 -7.35 18.52
C ASP A 300 2.17 -8.41 19.36
N PRO A 301 1.81 -8.09 20.62
CA PRO A 301 1.11 -9.03 21.50
C PRO A 301 -0.31 -9.34 21.04
N THR A 302 -0.86 -8.57 20.09
CA THR A 302 -2.18 -8.82 19.53
C THR A 302 -2.18 -9.75 18.33
N SER A 303 -1.01 -9.96 17.72
CA SER A 303 -0.86 -10.88 16.59
C SER A 303 -0.71 -12.31 17.08
N ARG A 304 -1.41 -13.24 16.42
CA ARG A 304 -1.41 -14.67 16.76
C ARG A 304 -0.58 -15.42 15.74
N PHE A 305 0.45 -16.11 16.21
CA PHE A 305 1.32 -16.93 15.38
C PHE A 305 1.63 -18.27 16.08
N PRO A 306 1.94 -19.33 15.32
CA PRO A 306 2.44 -20.58 15.87
C PRO A 306 3.72 -20.37 16.69
N SER A 307 3.96 -21.25 17.65
CA SER A 307 5.26 -21.31 18.33
C SER A 307 6.35 -21.87 17.42
N CYS A 308 7.57 -21.38 17.58
CA CYS A 308 8.77 -21.87 16.90
C CYS A 308 8.68 -21.80 15.36
N MET A 309 8.40 -20.60 14.84
CA MET A 309 8.40 -20.34 13.40
C MET A 309 9.83 -20.19 12.86
N PHE A 310 10.02 -20.58 11.60
CA PHE A 310 11.26 -20.41 10.85
C PHE A 310 10.96 -20.07 9.38
N LEU A 311 11.97 -19.60 8.64
CA LEU A 311 11.82 -19.27 7.22
C LEU A 311 12.09 -20.47 6.31
N ALA A 312 11.22 -20.65 5.32
CA ALA A 312 11.36 -21.69 4.29
C ALA A 312 12.71 -21.59 3.55
N VAL A 313 13.12 -20.39 3.15
CA VAL A 313 14.41 -20.17 2.47
C VAL A 313 15.62 -20.52 3.35
N GLU A 314 15.56 -20.24 4.65
CA GLU A 314 16.66 -20.57 5.58
C GLU A 314 16.73 -22.07 5.80
N PHE A 315 15.59 -22.74 5.91
CA PHE A 315 15.50 -24.19 6.02
C PHE A 315 16.07 -24.87 4.77
N VAL A 316 15.69 -24.43 3.57
CA VAL A 316 16.24 -24.96 2.31
C VAL A 316 17.75 -24.73 2.22
N ALA A 317 18.25 -23.55 2.60
CA ALA A 317 19.68 -23.27 2.63
C ALA A 317 20.43 -24.18 3.62
N TRP A 318 19.85 -24.44 4.79
CA TRP A 318 20.41 -25.34 5.79
C TRP A 318 20.41 -26.80 5.32
N LEU A 319 19.34 -27.25 4.66
CA LEU A 319 19.26 -28.59 4.06
C LEU A 319 20.40 -28.80 3.06
N MET A 320 20.63 -27.85 2.15
CA MET A 320 21.71 -27.95 1.17
C MET A 320 23.11 -27.96 1.79
N ALA A 321 23.29 -27.35 2.97
CA ALA A 321 24.58 -27.27 3.65
C ALA A 321 24.87 -28.47 4.55
N ASN A 322 23.84 -29.12 5.11
CA ASN A 322 23.99 -30.11 6.17
C ASN A 322 23.46 -31.52 5.79
N VAL A 323 22.85 -31.69 4.62
CA VAL A 323 22.35 -32.99 4.13
C VAL A 323 23.10 -33.39 2.86
N SER A 324 23.82 -34.50 2.92
CA SER A 324 24.73 -34.90 1.82
C SER A 324 24.02 -35.21 0.50
N GLU A 325 22.78 -35.67 0.58
CA GLU A 325 21.95 -36.08 -0.55
C GLU A 325 21.31 -34.89 -1.28
N LEU A 326 21.19 -33.73 -0.62
CA LEU A 326 20.46 -32.55 -1.11
C LEU A 326 21.42 -31.50 -1.68
N THR A 327 22.07 -31.82 -2.79
CA THR A 327 23.07 -30.92 -3.41
C THR A 327 22.49 -29.79 -4.28
N SER A 328 21.17 -29.81 -4.54
CA SER A 328 20.49 -28.80 -5.35
C SER A 328 19.31 -28.18 -4.62
N ARG A 329 19.01 -26.91 -4.92
CA ARG A 329 17.86 -26.19 -4.36
C ARG A 329 16.54 -26.91 -4.67
N GLN A 330 16.41 -27.44 -5.89
CA GLN A 330 15.22 -28.18 -6.32
C GLN A 330 15.01 -29.45 -5.48
N ALA A 331 16.05 -30.26 -5.29
CA ALA A 331 15.96 -31.46 -4.47
C ALA A 331 15.61 -31.15 -3.00
N ALA A 332 16.16 -30.06 -2.45
CA ALA A 332 15.85 -29.62 -1.10
C ALA A 332 14.40 -29.12 -0.95
N VAL A 333 13.85 -28.48 -1.98
CA VAL A 333 12.44 -28.04 -2.04
C VAL A 333 11.52 -29.26 -2.12
N GLU A 334 11.77 -30.20 -3.03
CA GLU A 334 11.00 -31.45 -3.15
C GLU A 334 11.02 -32.27 -1.86
N PHE A 335 12.16 -32.32 -1.17
CA PHE A 335 12.22 -32.95 0.15
C PHE A 335 11.38 -32.21 1.20
N ALA A 336 11.40 -30.88 1.21
CA ALA A 336 10.55 -30.08 2.10
C ALA A 336 9.05 -30.23 1.77
N GLU A 337 8.67 -30.38 0.50
CA GLU A 337 7.30 -30.72 0.07
C GLU A 337 6.85 -32.05 0.66
N ASN A 338 7.71 -33.07 0.65
CA ASN A 338 7.42 -34.35 1.30
C ASN A 338 7.21 -34.19 2.81
N LEU A 339 8.03 -33.36 3.50
CA LEU A 339 7.85 -33.08 4.92
C LEU A 339 6.54 -32.36 5.25
N VAL A 340 6.05 -31.51 4.34
CA VAL A 340 4.72 -30.87 4.45
C VAL A 340 3.63 -31.90 4.26
N SER A 341 3.74 -32.75 3.23
CA SER A 341 2.79 -33.81 2.91
C SER A 341 2.68 -34.85 4.04
N ASP A 342 3.79 -35.18 4.68
CA ASP A 342 3.87 -36.07 5.85
C ASP A 342 3.39 -35.40 7.15
N GLY A 343 3.01 -34.12 7.10
CA GLY A 343 2.56 -33.35 8.25
C GLY A 343 3.63 -33.22 9.34
N LYS A 344 4.92 -33.20 8.99
CA LYS A 344 6.03 -32.94 9.92
C LYS A 344 6.21 -31.44 10.14
N ILE A 345 6.07 -30.66 9.07
CA ILE A 345 6.09 -29.20 9.06
C ILE A 345 4.83 -28.68 8.37
N ARG A 346 4.40 -27.47 8.69
CA ARG A 346 3.29 -26.78 8.03
C ARG A 346 3.75 -25.38 7.62
N MET A 347 3.35 -24.93 6.44
CA MET A 347 3.48 -23.53 6.07
C MET A 347 2.36 -22.72 6.72
N LEU A 348 2.65 -21.49 7.13
CA LEU A 348 1.66 -20.60 7.70
C LEU A 348 0.63 -20.24 6.63
N GLN A 349 -0.60 -20.74 6.77
CA GLN A 349 -1.71 -20.44 5.88
C GLN A 349 -2.47 -19.19 6.36
N PRO A 350 -2.77 -18.23 5.47
CA PRO A 350 -3.70 -17.14 5.77
C PRO A 350 -5.11 -17.69 6.01
N ILE A 351 -5.86 -17.12 6.96
CA ILE A 351 -7.26 -17.49 7.16
C ILE A 351 -8.14 -16.74 6.17
N GLU A 352 -9.09 -17.51 5.64
CA GLU A 352 -10.26 -17.15 4.86
C GLU A 352 -9.99 -16.57 3.47
N ALA A 353 -10.50 -17.31 2.49
CA ALA A 353 -11.01 -16.81 1.22
C ALA A 353 -12.18 -15.84 1.46
N LEU A 354 -11.90 -14.69 2.08
CA LEU A 354 -12.63 -13.49 1.73
C LEU A 354 -12.17 -13.14 0.32
N GLU A 355 -13.11 -13.04 -0.61
CA GLU A 355 -12.89 -12.63 -2.00
C GLU A 355 -11.84 -11.51 -2.02
N ASP A 356 -10.63 -11.84 -2.46
CA ASP A 356 -9.56 -10.87 -2.56
C ASP A 356 -10.01 -9.81 -3.56
N ASP A 357 -9.95 -8.55 -3.15
CA ASP A 357 -10.47 -7.37 -3.87
C ASP A 357 -9.97 -7.23 -5.33
N LEU A 358 -8.94 -7.99 -5.69
CA LEU A 358 -8.35 -8.03 -7.02
C LEU A 358 -9.04 -9.03 -7.96
N GLY A 359 -10.14 -9.69 -7.55
CA GLY A 359 -10.75 -10.79 -8.29
C GLY A 359 -9.83 -12.01 -8.34
N SER A 360 -9.27 -12.42 -7.19
CA SER A 360 -8.34 -13.57 -7.12
C SER A 360 -9.04 -14.93 -6.94
N SER A 361 -10.36 -14.92 -6.84
CA SER A 361 -11.19 -16.11 -6.78
C SER A 361 -11.19 -16.82 -8.14
N ILE A 362 -10.31 -17.81 -8.31
CA ILE A 362 -10.60 -19.09 -9.01
C ILE A 362 -9.48 -20.15 -8.83
N SER A 363 -8.28 -19.88 -8.28
CA SER A 363 -7.26 -20.97 -8.21
C SER A 363 -6.41 -21.12 -6.93
N THR A 364 -6.54 -20.28 -5.90
CA THR A 364 -5.62 -20.36 -4.75
C THR A 364 -5.92 -21.46 -3.74
N GLU A 365 -7.06 -22.17 -3.81
CA GLU A 365 -7.35 -23.26 -2.86
C GLU A 365 -6.44 -24.49 -3.04
N GLY A 366 -5.80 -24.65 -4.21
CA GLY A 366 -4.87 -25.77 -4.48
C GLY A 366 -3.39 -25.52 -4.15
N HIS A 367 -2.95 -24.25 -4.06
CA HIS A 367 -1.51 -23.92 -3.97
C HIS A 367 -0.91 -23.98 -2.56
N TRP A 368 -1.73 -24.02 -1.50
CA TRP A 368 -1.25 -23.99 -0.12
C TRP A 368 -0.86 -25.37 0.45
N GLN A 369 -0.94 -26.42 -0.37
CA GLN A 369 -0.44 -27.76 -0.08
C GLN A 369 0.99 -27.98 -0.61
N GLU A 370 1.48 -27.11 -1.50
CA GLU A 370 2.83 -27.15 -2.07
C GLU A 370 3.80 -26.32 -1.22
N PHE A 371 5.06 -26.77 -1.08
CA PHE A 371 6.08 -26.03 -0.34
C PHE A 371 6.71 -24.97 -1.24
N HIS A 372 6.57 -23.70 -0.84
CA HIS A 372 7.14 -22.57 -1.60
C HIS A 372 8.44 -22.08 -0.97
N CYS A 373 9.52 -22.09 -1.75
CA CYS A 373 10.81 -21.56 -1.31
C CYS A 373 10.85 -20.03 -1.41
N GLY A 374 10.93 -19.38 -0.26
CA GLY A 374 11.04 -17.93 -0.20
C GLY A 374 10.89 -17.41 1.23
N PHE A 375 10.39 -16.19 1.35
CA PHE A 375 10.00 -15.61 2.63
C PHE A 375 8.64 -16.16 3.05
N PHE A 376 8.59 -17.44 3.39
CA PHE A 376 7.42 -18.10 3.97
C PHE A 376 7.72 -18.55 5.38
N LEU A 377 6.77 -18.29 6.29
CA LEU A 377 6.84 -18.79 7.66
C LEU A 377 6.38 -20.24 7.69
N CYS A 378 7.22 -21.09 8.26
CA CYS A 378 6.95 -22.50 8.51
C CYS A 378 6.98 -22.76 10.01
N TYR A 379 6.25 -23.77 10.46
CA TYR A 379 6.25 -24.22 11.84
C TYR A 379 6.12 -25.75 11.89
N PHE A 380 6.49 -26.34 13.02
CA PHE A 380 6.39 -27.79 13.20
C PHE A 380 4.96 -28.19 13.55
N ALA A 381 4.46 -29.25 12.92
CA ALA A 381 3.17 -29.81 13.30
C ALA A 381 3.27 -30.50 14.67
N ASN A 382 2.33 -30.20 15.57
CA ASN A 382 2.32 -30.76 16.91
C ASN A 382 1.54 -32.10 16.90
N LYS A 383 2.22 -33.23 17.13
CA LYS A 383 1.59 -34.57 17.13
C LYS A 383 0.80 -34.92 18.40
N TYR A 384 0.77 -34.04 19.41
CA TYR A 384 0.25 -34.35 20.76
C TYR A 384 -1.16 -33.79 21.07
N VAL A 385 -1.92 -33.35 20.08
CA VAL A 385 -3.34 -33.00 20.28
C VAL A 385 -4.18 -34.17 19.80
N SER A 386 -4.91 -34.82 20.71
CA SER A 386 -5.77 -35.96 20.41
C SER A 386 -6.86 -35.60 19.39
N ASP A 387 -7.08 -36.50 18.43
CA ASP A 387 -8.03 -36.44 17.30
C ASP A 387 -9.51 -36.16 17.67
N ASP A 388 -9.86 -36.06 18.96
CA ASP A 388 -11.25 -35.93 19.44
C ASP A 388 -11.69 -34.49 19.74
N LYS A 389 -10.84 -33.49 19.47
CA LYS A 389 -11.29 -32.11 19.33
C LYS A 389 -10.95 -31.66 17.93
N ILE A 390 -11.99 -31.59 17.09
CA ILE A 390 -12.03 -30.81 15.85
C ILE A 390 -10.99 -29.70 15.98
N GLU A 391 -9.94 -29.71 15.14
CA GLU A 391 -9.01 -28.59 15.01
C GLU A 391 -9.89 -27.34 14.87
N GLU A 392 -10.09 -26.59 15.96
CA GLU A 392 -10.37 -25.17 15.83
C GLU A 392 -9.14 -24.67 15.09
N LYS A 393 -9.26 -24.50 13.77
CA LYS A 393 -8.29 -23.83 12.93
C LYS A 393 -8.13 -22.43 13.52
N GLU A 394 -7.30 -22.29 14.55
CA GLU A 394 -7.09 -21.02 15.20
C GLU A 394 -6.53 -20.06 14.14
N PRO A 395 -7.16 -18.90 13.95
CA PRO A 395 -6.76 -18.04 12.87
C PRO A 395 -5.44 -17.32 13.16
N TRP A 396 -4.35 -17.74 12.50
CA TRP A 396 -3.08 -17.03 12.45
C TRP A 396 -3.19 -15.68 11.73
N SER A 397 -2.42 -14.72 12.19
CA SER A 397 -2.32 -13.39 11.58
C SER A 397 -1.66 -13.45 10.21
N ARG A 398 -2.14 -12.63 9.26
CA ARG A 398 -1.54 -12.50 7.93
C ARG A 398 -0.18 -11.80 8.05
N VAL A 399 0.74 -12.19 7.18
CA VAL A 399 2.12 -11.68 7.11
C VAL A 399 2.52 -11.60 5.64
N ILE A 400 3.46 -10.71 5.31
CA ILE A 400 4.05 -10.70 3.97
C ILE A 400 4.73 -12.05 3.75
N GLN A 401 4.28 -12.75 2.70
CA GLN A 401 4.88 -13.99 2.23
C GLN A 401 5.20 -13.88 0.74
N CYS A 402 6.43 -14.19 0.36
CA CYS A 402 6.95 -13.93 -0.98
C CYS A 402 7.83 -15.07 -1.48
N GLU A 403 7.57 -15.53 -2.70
CA GLU A 403 8.39 -16.52 -3.42
C GLU A 403 9.65 -15.88 -4.00
N ILE A 404 10.70 -16.67 -4.19
CA ILE A 404 11.95 -16.18 -4.80
C ILE A 404 12.12 -16.82 -6.19
N ASP A 405 12.36 -15.97 -7.20
CA ASP A 405 12.70 -16.34 -8.58
C ASP A 405 11.67 -17.20 -9.35
N LYS A 406 10.40 -17.20 -8.93
CA LYS A 406 9.31 -17.78 -9.73
C LYS A 406 9.07 -16.98 -11.00
N LYS A 407 9.01 -17.67 -12.14
CA LYS A 407 8.71 -17.06 -13.43
C LYS A 407 7.27 -17.37 -13.84
N CYS A 408 6.65 -16.44 -14.58
CA CYS A 408 5.37 -16.71 -15.21
C CYS A 408 5.52 -17.80 -16.29
N SER A 409 4.62 -18.78 -16.27
CA SER A 409 4.61 -19.94 -17.19
C SER A 409 4.16 -19.60 -18.63
N GLY A 410 3.74 -18.36 -18.90
CA GLY A 410 3.38 -17.86 -20.23
C GLY A 410 2.10 -17.02 -20.24
N LEU A 411 1.71 -16.52 -21.42
CA LEU A 411 0.53 -15.65 -21.63
C LEU A 411 -0.80 -16.33 -21.25
N THR A 412 -0.85 -17.66 -21.25
CA THR A 412 -2.07 -18.46 -21.06
C THR A 412 -2.39 -18.75 -19.59
N SER A 413 -1.47 -18.46 -18.65
CA SER A 413 -1.74 -18.59 -17.22
C SER A 413 -2.50 -17.36 -16.72
N ALA A 414 -3.69 -17.60 -16.16
CA ALA A 414 -4.50 -16.55 -15.54
C ALA A 414 -3.86 -16.00 -14.24
N ASP A 415 -2.99 -16.78 -13.59
CA ASP A 415 -2.28 -16.35 -12.38
C ASP A 415 -0.87 -15.86 -12.72
N CYS A 416 -0.62 -14.59 -12.45
CA CYS A 416 0.67 -13.92 -12.66
C CYS A 416 1.53 -14.07 -11.40
N ALA A 417 2.77 -14.55 -11.55
CA ALA A 417 3.73 -14.71 -10.45
C ALA A 417 4.06 -13.39 -9.74
N TYR A 418 3.96 -12.26 -10.44
CA TYR A 418 4.24 -10.92 -9.94
C TYR A 418 2.98 -10.14 -9.57
N ARG A 419 1.83 -10.81 -9.45
CA ARG A 419 0.60 -10.19 -8.94
C ARG A 419 0.84 -9.67 -7.51
N LEU A 420 0.22 -8.54 -7.18
CA LEU A 420 0.25 -8.02 -5.81
C LEU A 420 -0.59 -8.89 -4.87
N ASN A 421 -0.08 -9.16 -3.68
CA ASN A 421 -0.81 -9.66 -2.53
C ASN A 421 -0.93 -8.53 -1.50
N SER A 422 -1.71 -8.73 -0.43
CA SER A 422 -1.92 -7.70 0.57
C SER A 422 -1.98 -8.21 2.01
N VAL A 423 -1.53 -7.36 2.94
CA VAL A 423 -1.57 -7.61 4.38
C VAL A 423 -1.94 -6.33 5.13
N GLU A 424 -2.64 -6.46 6.25
CA GLU A 424 -2.87 -5.33 7.16
C GLU A 424 -1.58 -4.96 7.88
N MET A 425 -1.37 -3.66 8.08
CA MET A 425 -0.27 -3.17 8.88
C MET A 425 -0.72 -2.07 9.84
N LYS A 426 -0.12 -2.09 11.02
CA LYS A 426 -0.19 -1.01 12.00
C LYS A 426 0.93 -0.02 11.73
N PHE A 427 0.60 1.27 11.80
CA PHE A 427 1.60 2.33 11.76
C PHE A 427 1.96 2.72 13.18
N TYR A 428 3.24 2.69 13.51
CA TYR A 428 3.73 3.13 14.81
C TYR A 428 4.41 4.48 14.64
N ALA A 429 4.01 5.46 15.46
CA ALA A 429 4.81 6.65 15.66
C ALA A 429 6.13 6.20 16.30
N GLN A 430 7.22 6.24 15.53
CA GLN A 430 8.51 5.82 16.08
C GLN A 430 8.90 6.81 17.17
N LEU A 431 8.99 6.32 18.42
CA LEU A 431 9.72 7.03 19.46
C LEU A 431 11.14 7.25 18.95
N GLN A 432 11.44 8.46 18.48
CA GLN A 432 12.81 8.92 18.53
C GLN A 432 13.20 8.85 20.00
N LYS A 433 14.16 7.98 20.32
CA LYS A 433 14.86 7.97 21.61
C LYS A 433 15.70 9.25 21.72
N THR A 434 15.07 10.40 21.76
CA THR A 434 15.67 11.61 22.30
C THR A 434 15.42 11.56 23.80
N THR A 435 16.48 11.73 24.58
CA THR A 435 16.52 11.69 26.05
C THR A 435 15.71 12.79 26.73
N ASP A 436 14.82 13.48 26.01
CA ASP A 436 13.89 14.45 26.56
C ASP A 436 12.51 13.81 26.69
N SER A 437 11.96 13.91 27.90
CA SER A 437 10.70 13.36 28.40
C SER A 437 9.43 13.95 27.76
N GLY A 438 9.47 14.25 26.46
CA GLY A 438 8.29 14.58 25.66
C GLY A 438 8.03 13.46 24.68
N ARG A 439 7.00 12.64 24.91
CA ARG A 439 6.39 11.91 23.79
C ARG A 439 6.02 12.99 22.77
N HIS A 440 6.63 12.98 21.57
CA HIS A 440 6.14 13.82 20.48
C HIS A 440 4.84 13.20 19.95
N GLU A 441 3.81 13.23 20.80
CA GLU A 441 2.44 13.05 20.38
C GLU A 441 2.12 14.28 19.53
N TYR A 442 2.04 14.10 18.21
CA TYR A 442 1.61 15.16 17.29
C TYR A 442 0.21 15.67 17.63
N LEU A 443 -0.53 14.89 18.42
CA LEU A 443 -1.86 15.19 18.91
C LEU A 443 -1.78 15.65 20.38
N PRO A 444 -2.54 16.69 20.76
CA PRO A 444 -2.71 17.08 22.15
C PRO A 444 -3.15 15.90 23.04
N PRO A 445 -2.78 15.86 24.34
CA PRO A 445 -3.09 14.74 25.24
C PRO A 445 -4.58 14.42 25.40
N ASN A 446 -5.44 15.38 25.06
CA ASN A 446 -6.89 15.27 25.11
C ASN A 446 -7.50 14.67 23.83
N VAL A 447 -6.69 14.39 22.79
CA VAL A 447 -7.16 13.68 21.61
C VAL A 447 -6.94 12.18 21.84
N PRO A 448 -8.01 11.36 21.77
CA PRO A 448 -7.88 9.92 21.94
C PRO A 448 -6.88 9.32 20.95
N GLN A 449 -5.88 8.59 21.46
CA GLN A 449 -4.98 7.82 20.62
C GLN A 449 -5.66 6.50 20.26
N PHE A 450 -5.95 6.32 18.98
CA PHE A 450 -6.36 5.04 18.43
C PHE A 450 -5.23 4.46 17.59
N MET A 451 -5.24 3.15 17.44
CA MET A 451 -4.28 2.40 16.66
C MET A 451 -4.37 2.79 15.18
N GLU A 452 -3.33 3.42 14.67
CA GLU A 452 -3.26 3.81 13.26
C GLU A 452 -2.96 2.58 12.38
N LYS A 453 -3.73 2.43 11.29
CA LYS A 453 -3.65 1.23 10.43
C LYS A 453 -3.81 1.53 8.94
N GLY A 454 -3.32 0.60 8.14
CA GLY A 454 -3.48 0.57 6.69
C GLY A 454 -3.28 -0.83 6.13
N LYS A 455 -3.23 -0.91 4.80
CA LYS A 455 -3.02 -2.14 4.04
C LYS A 455 -1.77 -1.96 3.19
N ILE A 456 -0.88 -2.94 3.25
CA ILE A 456 0.30 -3.02 2.40
C ILE A 456 -0.01 -3.96 1.25
N PHE A 457 0.36 -3.55 0.06
CA PHE A 457 0.35 -4.35 -1.15
C PHE A 457 1.79 -4.65 -1.52
N TYR A 458 2.08 -5.87 -1.98
CA TYR A 458 3.45 -6.26 -2.31
C TYR A 458 3.43 -7.36 -3.38
N GLU A 459 4.46 -7.45 -4.22
CA GLU A 459 4.54 -8.52 -5.23
C GLU A 459 4.71 -9.90 -4.58
N LYS A 460 3.97 -10.89 -5.07
CA LYS A 460 4.07 -12.28 -4.59
C LYS A 460 5.45 -12.91 -4.81
N THR A 461 6.23 -12.39 -5.77
CA THR A 461 7.54 -12.94 -6.13
C THR A 461 8.61 -11.85 -6.12
N PHE A 462 9.73 -12.13 -5.47
CA PHE A 462 10.94 -11.34 -5.52
C PHE A 462 11.92 -11.94 -6.54
N CYS A 463 12.52 -11.09 -7.37
CA CYS A 463 13.60 -11.47 -8.27
C CYS A 463 14.72 -10.43 -8.22
N ALA A 464 15.96 -10.85 -8.02
CA ALA A 464 17.09 -9.95 -7.84
C ALA A 464 17.36 -9.01 -9.04
N THR A 465 16.92 -9.41 -10.24
CA THR A 465 17.13 -8.65 -11.49
C THR A 465 15.95 -7.75 -11.87
N ARG A 466 14.93 -7.65 -11.00
CA ARG A 466 13.72 -6.85 -11.21
C ARG A 466 13.50 -5.92 -10.02
N SER A 467 12.71 -4.87 -10.23
CA SER A 467 12.23 -4.06 -9.11
C SER A 467 11.18 -4.83 -8.32
N PHE A 468 11.12 -4.64 -7.00
CA PHE A 468 10.07 -5.18 -6.16
C PHE A 468 9.08 -4.08 -5.76
N GLU A 469 7.79 -4.26 -6.04
CA GLU A 469 6.75 -3.26 -5.74
C GLU A 469 6.16 -3.42 -4.34
N ILE A 470 6.03 -2.27 -3.64
CA ILE A 470 5.35 -2.15 -2.35
C ILE A 470 4.38 -0.97 -2.40
N GLY A 471 3.08 -1.23 -2.23
CA GLY A 471 2.03 -0.23 -2.10
C GLY A 471 1.59 -0.07 -0.64
N VAL A 472 1.19 1.12 -0.24
CA VAL A 472 0.60 1.40 1.08
C VAL A 472 -0.72 2.14 0.88
N ARG A 473 -1.81 1.64 1.45
CA ARG A 473 -3.14 2.29 1.44
C ARG A 473 -3.63 2.53 2.87
N TRP A 474 -4.22 3.69 3.17
CA TRP A 474 -4.69 4.02 4.53
C TRP A 474 -5.89 4.99 4.55
N PHE A 475 -6.67 4.93 5.64
CA PHE A 475 -7.75 5.87 5.98
C PHE A 475 -7.60 6.43 7.39
N MET A 476 -7.29 5.55 8.34
CA MET A 476 -7.27 5.83 9.78
C MET A 476 -5.83 5.93 10.29
N ALA A 477 -5.03 6.76 9.62
CA ALA A 477 -3.64 6.99 10.02
C ALA A 477 -3.23 8.43 9.73
N ASN A 478 -2.38 8.99 10.58
CA ASN A 478 -1.78 10.28 10.35
C ASN A 478 -0.73 10.14 9.24
N SER A 479 -0.82 10.99 8.22
CA SER A 479 0.10 10.95 7.08
C SER A 479 1.57 11.13 7.50
N GLN A 480 1.83 11.85 8.60
CA GLN A 480 3.18 11.97 9.15
C GLN A 480 3.70 10.65 9.71
N THR A 481 2.87 9.90 10.47
CA THR A 481 3.21 8.57 11.00
C THR A 481 3.52 7.58 9.88
N VAL A 482 2.68 7.57 8.83
CA VAL A 482 2.91 6.75 7.64
C VAL A 482 4.23 7.14 6.96
N ALA A 483 4.48 8.44 6.78
CA ALA A 483 5.71 8.93 6.16
C ALA A 483 6.97 8.61 6.98
N GLU A 484 6.90 8.60 8.31
CA GLU A 484 8.00 8.16 9.19
C GLU A 484 8.26 6.67 9.09
N THR A 485 7.19 5.87 9.08
CA THR A 485 7.26 4.42 8.88
C THR A 485 7.96 4.09 7.56
N VAL A 486 7.55 4.74 6.47
CA VAL A 486 8.19 4.56 5.15
C VAL A 486 9.64 5.04 5.16
N ARG A 487 9.97 6.17 5.79
CA ARG A 487 11.36 6.66 5.89
C ARG A 487 12.26 5.66 6.61
N HIS A 488 11.75 5.02 7.66
CA HIS A 488 12.46 3.95 8.35
C HIS A 488 12.71 2.74 7.43
N TRP A 489 11.72 2.34 6.64
CA TRP A 489 11.90 1.28 5.64
C TRP A 489 12.97 1.64 4.61
N CYS A 490 12.95 2.87 4.08
CA CYS A 490 13.98 3.35 3.15
C CYS A 490 15.39 3.28 3.78
N SER A 491 15.53 3.70 5.04
CA SER A 491 16.81 3.64 5.77
C SER A 491 17.28 2.18 5.99
N LYS A 492 16.37 1.30 6.39
CA LYS A 492 16.68 -0.12 6.55
C LYS A 492 17.03 -0.79 5.22
N ALA A 493 16.30 -0.51 4.14
CA ALA A 493 16.59 -1.00 2.81
C ALA A 493 17.99 -0.60 2.34
N ALA A 494 18.39 0.66 2.58
CA ALA A 494 19.73 1.16 2.24
C ALA A 494 20.85 0.37 2.94
N ASN A 495 20.69 0.04 4.22
CA ASN A 495 21.65 -0.80 4.97
C ASN A 495 21.78 -2.23 4.41
N LEU A 496 20.87 -2.62 3.53
CA LEU A 496 20.74 -3.96 2.94
C LEU A 496 21.07 -3.96 1.45
N SER A 497 21.70 -2.89 0.96
CA SER A 497 22.05 -2.71 -0.45
C SER A 497 20.83 -2.62 -1.38
N PHE A 498 19.72 -2.09 -0.87
CA PHE A 498 18.54 -1.74 -1.68
C PHE A 498 18.25 -0.24 -1.62
N HIS A 499 17.63 0.29 -2.68
CA HIS A 499 17.10 1.64 -2.75
C HIS A 499 15.57 1.58 -2.89
N MET A 500 14.87 2.15 -1.91
CA MET A 500 13.40 2.24 -1.92
C MET A 500 13.00 3.69 -2.18
N PHE A 501 12.10 3.91 -3.15
CA PHE A 501 11.65 5.24 -3.53
C PHE A 501 10.18 5.24 -4.00
N PRO A 502 9.46 6.36 -3.87
CA PRO A 502 8.09 6.48 -4.35
C PRO A 502 8.04 6.55 -5.87
N VAL A 503 6.98 6.00 -6.45
CA VAL A 503 6.71 6.04 -7.90
C VAL A 503 5.25 6.43 -8.15
N PRO A 504 4.95 7.11 -9.27
CA PRO A 504 3.58 7.42 -9.63
C PRO A 504 2.77 6.16 -9.96
N GLU A 505 1.45 6.28 -9.86
CA GLU A 505 0.50 5.24 -10.29
C GLU A 505 0.67 4.94 -11.78
N ASP A 506 0.76 5.98 -12.61
CA ASP A 506 1.06 5.89 -14.04
C ASP A 506 2.43 6.50 -14.35
N PRO A 507 3.47 5.68 -14.62
CA PRO A 507 4.79 6.17 -15.04
C PRO A 507 4.80 6.79 -16.44
N PHE A 508 3.86 6.42 -17.32
CA PHE A 508 3.85 6.84 -18.72
C PHE A 508 2.50 7.47 -19.10
N PRO A 509 2.15 8.63 -18.50
CA PRO A 509 0.87 9.28 -18.71
C PRO A 509 0.64 9.58 -20.19
N HIS A 510 -0.44 9.00 -20.73
CA HIS A 510 -0.79 9.20 -22.13
C HIS A 510 -1.50 10.55 -22.33
N PRO A 511 -1.13 11.38 -23.32
CA PRO A 511 -1.70 12.72 -23.52
C PRO A 511 -3.21 12.73 -23.82
N LEU A 512 -3.72 11.66 -24.43
CA LEU A 512 -5.15 11.48 -24.71
C LEU A 512 -5.91 10.82 -23.55
N ASN A 513 -5.22 10.41 -22.48
CA ASN A 513 -5.90 9.89 -21.30
C ASN A 513 -6.46 11.08 -20.51
N PRO A 514 -7.80 11.24 -20.40
CA PRO A 514 -8.40 12.37 -19.70
C PRO A 514 -8.15 12.36 -18.19
N PHE A 515 -7.62 11.26 -17.64
CA PHE A 515 -7.22 11.11 -16.23
C PHE A 515 -5.73 11.35 -16.01
N ALA A 516 -4.93 11.49 -17.08
CA ALA A 516 -3.50 11.75 -16.95
C ALA A 516 -3.23 13.19 -16.49
N PRO A 517 -2.16 13.42 -15.70
CA PRO A 517 -1.76 14.77 -15.33
C PRO A 517 -1.44 15.62 -16.57
N PRO A 518 -1.98 16.85 -16.70
CA PRO A 518 -1.92 17.62 -17.93
C PRO A 518 -0.47 18.02 -18.31
N LEU A 519 0.41 18.26 -17.34
CA LEU A 519 1.76 18.73 -17.64
C LEU A 519 2.79 17.60 -17.74
N GLN A 520 2.35 16.35 -17.85
CA GLN A 520 3.23 15.20 -17.96
C GLN A 520 3.16 14.62 -19.37
N TYR A 521 4.31 14.58 -20.04
CA TYR A 521 4.44 14.06 -21.40
C TYR A 521 5.75 13.26 -21.52
N PRO A 522 5.68 11.95 -21.82
CA PRO A 522 6.86 11.14 -22.03
C PRO A 522 7.70 11.61 -23.23
N VAL A 523 9.02 11.57 -23.09
CA VAL A 523 9.96 11.91 -24.19
C VAL A 523 10.09 10.69 -25.10
N ILE A 524 10.05 10.92 -26.41
CA ILE A 524 10.21 9.89 -27.44
C ILE A 524 11.60 10.01 -28.05
N ILE A 525 12.38 8.94 -27.98
CA ILE A 525 13.74 8.85 -28.53
C ILE A 525 13.71 7.81 -29.66
N PRO A 526 13.73 8.24 -30.94
CA PRO A 526 13.73 7.32 -32.07
C PRO A 526 14.94 6.38 -32.01
N PHE A 527 14.68 5.08 -32.23
CA PHE A 527 15.73 4.07 -32.23
C PHE A 527 15.46 3.01 -33.29
N LYS A 528 16.04 3.26 -34.47
CA LYS A 528 15.94 2.40 -35.66
C LYS A 528 17.33 1.88 -36.02
N PRO A 529 17.69 0.65 -35.60
CA PRO A 529 19.00 0.09 -35.91
C PRO A 529 19.08 -0.37 -37.38
N ASP A 530 19.68 0.45 -38.26
CA ASP A 530 19.73 0.22 -39.71
C ASP A 530 20.58 -0.98 -40.18
N ARG A 531 21.26 -1.69 -39.28
CA ARG A 531 22.25 -2.74 -39.62
C ARG A 531 22.14 -4.02 -38.79
N ILE A 532 21.05 -4.19 -38.06
CA ILE A 532 20.88 -5.31 -37.14
C ILE A 532 19.74 -6.17 -37.67
N HIS A 533 20.01 -7.47 -37.81
CA HIS A 533 19.00 -8.40 -38.27
C HIS A 533 17.81 -8.38 -37.28
N PRO A 534 16.54 -8.41 -37.74
CA PRO A 534 15.37 -8.28 -36.87
C PRO A 534 15.37 -9.21 -35.64
N HIS A 535 15.91 -10.41 -35.81
CA HIS A 535 16.07 -11.40 -34.74
C HIS A 535 16.93 -10.92 -33.54
N TYR A 536 17.89 -10.02 -33.77
CA TYR A 536 18.78 -9.51 -32.71
C TYR A 536 18.31 -8.19 -32.11
N ILE A 537 17.26 -7.57 -32.65
CA ILE A 537 16.79 -6.25 -32.18
C ILE A 537 16.34 -6.34 -30.72
N CYS A 538 15.55 -7.35 -30.35
CA CYS A 538 15.10 -7.52 -28.96
C CYS A 538 16.29 -7.69 -27.99
N GLN A 539 17.29 -8.51 -28.36
CA GLN A 539 18.48 -8.74 -27.53
C GLN A 539 19.31 -7.46 -27.37
N LEU A 540 19.46 -6.69 -28.45
CA LEU A 540 20.13 -5.40 -28.43
C LEU A 540 19.41 -4.42 -27.50
N ILE A 541 18.09 -4.30 -27.63
CA ILE A 541 17.28 -3.40 -26.80
C ILE A 541 17.45 -3.78 -25.32
N THR A 542 17.30 -5.06 -24.97
CA THR A 542 17.53 -5.52 -23.59
C THR A 542 18.94 -5.21 -23.11
N ALA A 543 19.97 -5.47 -23.94
CA ALA A 543 21.36 -5.19 -23.58
C ALA A 543 21.60 -3.69 -23.36
N ILE A 544 21.01 -2.81 -24.18
CA ILE A 544 21.08 -1.35 -23.99
C ILE A 544 20.41 -0.95 -22.68
N ILE A 545 19.18 -1.41 -22.45
CA ILE A 545 18.41 -1.10 -21.23
C ILE A 545 19.20 -1.50 -19.98
N THR A 546 19.71 -2.74 -19.93
CA THR A 546 20.52 -3.20 -18.79
C THR A 546 21.84 -2.44 -18.66
N ALA A 547 22.50 -2.13 -19.78
CA ALA A 547 23.76 -1.37 -19.77
C ALA A 547 23.60 0.02 -19.15
N PHE A 548 22.47 0.69 -19.41
CA PHE A 548 22.15 2.00 -18.82
C PHE A 548 21.54 1.91 -17.42
N GLY A 549 21.56 0.74 -16.76
CA GLY A 549 21.10 0.61 -15.38
C GLY A 549 19.59 0.64 -15.23
N PHE A 550 18.85 0.19 -16.24
CA PHE A 550 17.41 -0.04 -16.12
C PHE A 550 17.13 -1.51 -15.76
N ILE A 551 16.21 -1.70 -14.82
CA ILE A 551 15.69 -3.00 -14.43
C ILE A 551 14.20 -3.06 -14.70
N GLU A 552 13.69 -4.26 -14.92
CA GLU A 552 12.30 -4.46 -15.27
C GLU A 552 11.38 -4.24 -14.05
N MET A 553 10.19 -3.67 -14.30
CA MET A 553 9.13 -3.53 -13.32
C MET A 553 7.84 -4.23 -13.78
N GLY A 554 7.11 -4.83 -12.84
CA GLY A 554 5.91 -5.61 -13.14
C GLY A 554 6.19 -6.89 -13.93
N CYS A 555 5.25 -7.30 -14.79
CA CYS A 555 5.34 -8.55 -15.55
C CYS A 555 5.32 -8.33 -17.07
N SER A 556 6.47 -8.43 -17.76
CA SER A 556 6.55 -8.40 -19.23
C SER A 556 5.76 -9.49 -19.97
N VAL A 557 5.38 -10.58 -19.29
CA VAL A 557 4.60 -11.65 -19.93
C VAL A 557 3.14 -11.21 -20.11
N HIS A 558 2.60 -10.41 -19.19
CA HIS A 558 1.18 -10.03 -19.19
C HIS A 558 0.96 -8.56 -19.57
N GLN A 559 2.00 -7.73 -19.48
CA GLN A 559 1.96 -6.30 -19.78
C GLN A 559 3.14 -5.91 -20.66
N VAL A 560 3.04 -4.75 -21.31
CA VAL A 560 4.16 -4.19 -22.08
C VAL A 560 5.36 -4.02 -21.15
N PRO A 561 6.58 -4.47 -21.52
CA PRO A 561 7.76 -4.34 -20.68
C PRO A 561 8.03 -2.88 -20.32
N GLN A 562 8.04 -2.60 -19.02
CA GLN A 562 8.39 -1.32 -18.45
C GLN A 562 9.63 -1.49 -17.58
N TYR A 563 10.43 -0.44 -17.51
CA TYR A 563 11.69 -0.44 -16.80
C TYR A 563 11.82 0.80 -15.94
N VAL A 564 12.43 0.64 -14.78
CA VAL A 564 12.82 1.73 -13.88
C VAL A 564 14.34 1.77 -13.80
N HIS A 565 14.91 2.98 -13.80
CA HIS A 565 16.35 3.14 -13.59
C HIS A 565 16.70 2.78 -12.13
N LEU A 566 17.90 2.23 -11.88
CA LEU A 566 18.36 1.81 -10.55
C LEU A 566 18.32 2.94 -9.50
N THR A 567 18.44 4.20 -9.92
CA THR A 567 18.35 5.39 -9.05
C THR A 567 16.90 5.80 -8.73
N GLY A 568 15.91 5.18 -9.37
CA GLY A 568 14.50 5.51 -9.26
C GLY A 568 14.06 6.82 -9.92
N GLY A 569 14.96 7.53 -10.59
CA GLY A 569 14.67 8.85 -11.15
C GLY A 569 13.92 8.85 -12.49
N MET A 570 13.82 7.68 -13.14
CA MET A 570 13.50 7.57 -14.56
C MET A 570 12.76 6.28 -14.85
N PHE A 571 11.85 6.33 -15.82
CA PHE A 571 11.19 5.17 -16.39
C PHE A 571 11.46 5.09 -17.89
N LEU A 572 11.50 3.87 -18.41
CA LEU A 572 11.76 3.57 -19.81
C LEU A 572 10.86 2.43 -20.28
N MET A 573 10.36 2.52 -21.50
CA MET A 573 9.76 1.40 -22.23
C MET A 573 10.15 1.51 -23.70
N TYR A 574 10.09 0.40 -24.44
CA TYR A 574 10.31 0.41 -25.89
C TYR A 574 8.98 0.19 -26.61
N ASP A 575 8.64 1.13 -27.50
CA ASP A 575 7.47 1.03 -28.38
C ASP A 575 7.92 0.45 -29.71
N GLU A 576 7.59 -0.83 -29.93
CA GLU A 576 7.91 -1.56 -31.16
C GLU A 576 7.21 -0.97 -32.40
N VAL A 577 6.03 -0.36 -32.24
CA VAL A 577 5.27 0.22 -33.36
C VAL A 577 5.91 1.52 -33.82
N ARG A 578 6.37 2.35 -32.88
CA ARG A 578 7.06 3.61 -33.18
C ARG A 578 8.56 3.43 -33.45
N GLU A 579 9.10 2.26 -33.15
CA GLU A 579 10.54 1.97 -33.16
C GLU A 579 11.31 3.02 -32.34
N ALA A 580 10.85 3.26 -31.11
CA ALA A 580 11.36 4.34 -30.27
C ALA A 580 11.32 3.96 -28.78
N PHE A 581 12.28 4.49 -28.04
CA PHE A 581 12.23 4.50 -26.59
C PHE A 581 11.28 5.58 -26.11
N ILE A 582 10.41 5.24 -25.17
CA ILE A 582 9.55 6.18 -24.44
C ILE A 582 10.11 6.28 -23.04
N TRP A 583 10.43 7.50 -22.63
CA TRP A 583 11.04 7.81 -21.35
C TRP A 583 10.19 8.79 -20.55
N SER A 584 10.21 8.69 -19.23
CA SER A 584 9.62 9.70 -18.35
C SER A 584 10.43 9.90 -17.07
N TRP A 585 10.26 11.08 -16.46
CA TRP A 585 10.89 11.43 -15.20
C TRP A 585 10.02 10.99 -14.01
N ASN A 586 10.66 10.44 -12.97
CA ASN A 586 9.96 10.21 -11.71
C ASN A 586 9.84 11.52 -10.92
N HIS A 587 8.69 12.19 -11.08
CA HIS A 587 8.37 13.44 -10.40
C HIS A 587 8.14 13.28 -8.89
N MET A 588 7.95 12.05 -8.38
CA MET A 588 7.80 11.79 -6.94
C MET A 588 9.16 11.71 -6.22
N LEU A 589 10.27 11.60 -6.95
CA LEU A 589 11.61 11.48 -6.38
C LEU A 589 12.16 12.84 -5.91
N SER A 590 11.76 13.24 -4.70
CA SER A 590 12.28 14.43 -4.02
C SER A 590 13.71 14.25 -3.48
N HIS A 591 14.37 15.34 -3.08
CA HIS A 591 15.70 15.32 -2.44
C HIS A 591 15.81 14.37 -1.24
N ARG A 592 14.69 14.11 -0.54
CA ARG A 592 14.65 13.23 0.64
C ARG A 592 15.02 11.78 0.30
N TYR A 593 14.71 11.32 -0.91
CA TYR A 593 15.00 9.96 -1.37
C TYR A 593 16.32 9.87 -2.14
N ARG A 594 16.93 11.03 -2.46
CA ARG A 594 18.24 11.13 -3.12
C ARG A 594 19.41 11.13 -2.15
N ALA A 595 19.18 11.33 -0.85
CA ALA A 595 20.27 11.37 0.15
C ALA A 595 21.06 10.06 0.27
N ASN A 596 20.50 8.96 -0.22
CA ASN A 596 21.14 7.64 -0.26
C ASN A 596 21.79 7.32 -1.63
N LEU A 597 21.80 8.27 -2.59
CA LEU A 597 22.37 8.13 -3.93
C LEU A 597 23.74 8.82 -4.07
#